data_AF-A0A2G6MRE4-F1
#
_entry.id   AF-A0A2G6MRE4-F1
#
_cell.length_a   1.000
_cell.length_b   1.000
_cell.length_c   1.000
_cell.angle_alpha   90.00
_cell.angle_beta   90.00
_cell.angle_gamma   90.00
#
_symmetry.space_group_name_H-M   'P 1'
#
loop_
_entity.id
_entity.type
_entity.pdbx_description
1 polymer ?
#
loop_
_entity_poly.entity_id
_entity_poly.type
_entity_poly.pdbx_seq_one_letter_code
_entity_poly.pdbx_strand_id
1 'polypeptide(L)'
;EFEILTGIKSFGKIKSIEFNVMHGRKMSGLVDRLKRNGYQTSAVIAADKGYYNSPNAYKSIGFDSLVFLKEVYPFSENDAVVFDGDLFDYSRRKIESSRAGEGKPQLNYILGMYGHLPYQRDTKKRPDRVYVKGGNEKVRKISNQFYYRTREVAKYIDFLLDHDPDSLIYITSDHLPPIITRDIRYKYNIYQNISVATAGLI
;
A
#
# COMPACT_ATOMS: atom_id res chain seq x y z
N GLU A 1 -7.70 -5.17 2.12
CA GLU A 1 -7.12 -4.73 3.41
C GLU A 1 -7.60 -5.54 4.60
N PHE A 2 -8.89 -5.49 4.99
CA PHE A 2 -9.42 -6.22 6.15
C PHE A 2 -8.99 -7.69 6.19
N GLU A 3 -9.18 -8.43 5.10
CA GLU A 3 -8.84 -9.86 5.05
C GLU A 3 -7.33 -10.11 5.24
N ILE A 4 -6.48 -9.26 4.67
CA ILE A 4 -5.02 -9.34 4.78
C ILE A 4 -4.59 -9.11 6.23
N LEU A 5 -5.10 -8.06 6.87
CA LEU A 5 -4.68 -7.67 8.22
C LEU A 5 -5.27 -8.55 9.33
N THR A 6 -6.35 -9.25 9.04
CA THR A 6 -7.09 -10.01 10.05
C THR A 6 -7.02 -11.51 9.84
N GLY A 7 -6.82 -11.99 8.60
CA GLY A 7 -6.98 -13.40 8.22
C GLY A 7 -8.45 -13.85 8.20
N ILE A 8 -9.40 -12.93 8.39
CA ILE A 8 -10.84 -13.22 8.43
C ILE A 8 -11.43 -12.90 7.07
N LYS A 9 -12.18 -13.85 6.52
CA LYS A 9 -12.92 -13.65 5.27
C LYS A 9 -13.91 -12.49 5.41
N SER A 10 -13.87 -11.56 4.47
CA SER A 10 -14.85 -10.49 4.33
C SER A 10 -16.17 -11.10 3.86
N PHE A 11 -17.26 -10.79 4.56
CA PHE A 11 -18.58 -11.26 4.16
C PHE A 11 -19.35 -10.19 3.38
N GLY A 12 -18.87 -8.95 3.37
CA GLY A 12 -19.46 -7.83 2.63
C GLY A 12 -20.86 -7.46 3.11
N LYS A 13 -21.24 -7.88 4.33
CA LYS A 13 -22.62 -7.82 4.81
C LYS A 13 -23.09 -6.41 5.20
N ILE A 14 -22.16 -5.49 5.51
CA ILE A 14 -22.49 -4.13 5.94
C ILE A 14 -21.73 -3.10 5.10
N LYS A 15 -22.46 -2.34 4.27
CA LYS A 15 -21.92 -1.30 3.36
C LYS A 15 -20.70 -1.75 2.52
N SER A 16 -20.57 -3.07 2.29
CA SER A 16 -19.44 -3.74 1.64
C SER A 16 -18.03 -3.43 2.16
N ILE A 17 -17.88 -2.76 3.31
CA ILE A 17 -16.60 -2.31 3.86
C ILE A 17 -16.55 -2.67 5.36
N GLU A 18 -15.82 -3.72 5.69
CA GLU A 18 -15.77 -4.29 7.04
C GLU A 18 -15.15 -3.32 8.08
N PHE A 19 -14.28 -2.40 7.66
CA PHE A 19 -13.75 -1.38 8.57
C PHE A 19 -14.83 -0.51 9.21
N ASN A 20 -15.97 -0.30 8.54
CA ASN A 20 -17.05 0.57 9.04
C ASN A 20 -17.78 0.00 10.27
N VAL A 21 -17.64 -1.29 10.57
CA VAL A 21 -18.28 -1.94 11.73
C VAL A 21 -17.31 -2.17 12.88
N MET A 22 -16.06 -1.75 12.72
CA MET A 22 -15.03 -1.88 13.74
C MET A 22 -15.09 -0.70 14.69
N HIS A 23 -15.25 -0.97 15.98
CA HIS A 23 -15.50 0.06 17.01
C HIS A 23 -14.27 0.44 17.84
N GLY A 24 -13.07 0.07 17.41
CA GLY A 24 -11.83 0.33 18.16
C GLY A 24 -11.57 -0.65 19.31
N ARG A 25 -12.33 -1.75 19.39
CA ARG A 25 -12.08 -2.84 20.34
C ARG A 25 -11.08 -3.81 19.71
N LYS A 26 -10.05 -4.20 20.47
CA LYS A 26 -9.02 -5.14 20.01
C LYS A 26 -9.66 -6.41 19.45
N MET A 27 -9.21 -6.83 18.28
CA MET A 27 -9.63 -8.07 17.64
C MET A 27 -8.50 -9.10 17.62
N SER A 28 -8.84 -10.38 17.64
CA SER A 28 -7.85 -11.46 17.48
C SER A 28 -7.72 -11.85 16.00
N GLY A 29 -6.94 -11.05 15.27
CA GLY A 29 -6.59 -11.28 13.85
C GLY A 29 -5.10 -11.57 13.65
N LEU A 30 -4.67 -11.58 12.39
CA LEU A 30 -3.26 -11.83 12.01
C LEU A 30 -2.28 -10.90 12.74
N VAL A 31 -2.52 -9.58 12.76
CA VAL A 31 -1.63 -8.62 13.44
C VAL A 31 -1.51 -8.92 14.95
N ASP A 32 -2.63 -9.15 15.65
CA ASP A 32 -2.62 -9.52 17.08
C ASP A 32 -1.83 -10.82 17.32
N ARG A 33 -1.99 -11.82 16.44
CA ARG A 33 -1.23 -13.08 16.54
C ARG A 33 0.26 -12.88 16.36
N LEU A 34 0.69 -12.09 15.36
CA LEU A 34 2.11 -11.79 15.14
C LEU A 34 2.72 -11.05 16.34
N LYS A 35 2.01 -10.04 16.89
CA LYS A 35 2.44 -9.32 18.10
C LYS A 35 2.66 -10.24 19.29
N ARG A 36 1.73 -11.17 19.54
CA ARG A 36 1.85 -12.15 20.64
C ARG A 36 3.03 -13.11 20.46
N ASN A 37 3.54 -13.25 19.23
CA ASN A 37 4.74 -14.02 18.90
C ASN A 37 6.00 -13.13 18.76
N GLY A 38 5.99 -11.94 19.36
CA GLY A 38 7.18 -11.09 19.47
C GLY A 38 7.43 -10.15 18.29
N TYR A 39 6.53 -10.10 17.29
CA TYR A 39 6.67 -9.14 16.19
C TYR A 39 6.42 -7.71 16.64
N GLN A 40 7.29 -6.79 16.22
CA GLN A 40 6.98 -5.37 16.21
C GLN A 40 6.17 -5.04 14.95
N THR A 41 5.04 -4.36 15.11
CA THR A 41 4.07 -4.16 14.03
C THR A 41 3.87 -2.68 13.70
N SER A 42 4.05 -2.32 12.44
CA SER A 42 3.87 -0.96 11.94
C SER A 42 2.94 -0.90 10.74
N ALA A 43 2.21 0.20 10.61
CA ALA A 43 1.40 0.53 9.45
C ALA A 43 1.68 1.97 8.98
N VAL A 44 1.99 2.15 7.70
CA VAL A 44 2.13 3.46 7.05
C VAL A 44 1.11 3.57 5.92
N ILE A 45 0.19 4.50 6.05
CA ILE A 45 -0.95 4.69 5.16
C ILE A 45 -0.77 6.02 4.42
N ALA A 46 -0.72 6.01 3.10
CA ALA A 46 -0.47 7.18 2.26
C ALA A 46 -1.69 8.14 2.14
N ALA A 47 -2.67 7.99 3.03
CA ALA A 47 -3.91 8.75 3.10
C ALA A 47 -4.04 9.49 4.43
N ASP A 48 -5.08 10.30 4.56
CA ASP A 48 -5.51 10.86 5.85
C ASP A 48 -6.48 9.89 6.56
N LYS A 49 -6.82 10.22 7.82
CA LYS A 49 -7.72 9.43 8.68
C LYS A 49 -9.18 9.41 8.23
N GLY A 50 -9.57 10.23 7.26
CA GLY A 50 -10.99 10.46 6.91
C GLY A 50 -11.69 9.29 6.23
N TYR A 51 -10.94 8.28 5.77
CA TYR A 51 -11.48 7.19 4.96
C TYR A 51 -11.99 6.03 5.82
N TYR A 52 -13.17 5.51 5.48
CA TYR A 52 -13.67 4.18 5.87
C TYR A 52 -13.57 3.82 7.36
N ASN A 53 -13.79 4.78 8.28
CA ASN A 53 -13.66 4.54 9.73
C ASN A 53 -12.26 4.03 10.14
N SER A 54 -11.23 4.37 9.36
CA SER A 54 -9.84 3.90 9.54
C SER A 54 -9.31 4.07 10.97
N PRO A 55 -9.56 5.18 11.71
CA PRO A 55 -9.07 5.32 13.08
C PRO A 55 -9.55 4.20 14.01
N ASN A 56 -10.84 3.87 13.99
CA ASN A 56 -11.38 2.81 14.83
C ASN A 56 -11.02 1.42 14.30
N ALA A 57 -10.94 1.25 12.98
CA ALA A 57 -10.53 -0.01 12.38
C ALA A 57 -9.07 -0.35 12.75
N TYR A 58 -8.11 0.54 12.50
CA TYR A 58 -6.71 0.28 12.87
C TYR A 58 -6.50 0.20 14.38
N LYS A 59 -7.29 0.93 15.18
CA LYS A 59 -7.29 0.73 16.65
C LYS A 59 -7.72 -0.68 17.04
N SER A 60 -8.69 -1.26 16.32
CA SER A 60 -9.14 -2.64 16.55
C SER A 60 -8.09 -3.65 16.10
N ILE A 61 -7.42 -3.41 14.96
CA ILE A 61 -6.33 -4.26 14.43
C ILE A 61 -5.12 -4.25 15.38
N GLY A 62 -4.78 -3.07 15.92
CA GLY A 62 -3.87 -2.95 17.05
C GLY A 62 -2.38 -3.01 16.71
N PHE A 63 -1.93 -2.36 15.62
CA PHE A 63 -0.51 -2.12 15.35
C PHE A 63 0.22 -1.40 16.51
N ASP A 64 1.52 -1.60 16.66
CA ASP A 64 2.35 -0.82 17.62
C ASP A 64 2.57 0.62 17.15
N SER A 65 2.71 0.81 15.84
CA SER A 65 2.83 2.12 15.22
C SER A 65 1.88 2.24 14.02
N LEU A 66 1.16 3.36 13.94
CA LEU A 66 0.30 3.70 12.82
C LEU A 66 0.57 5.13 12.38
N VAL A 67 0.81 5.33 11.09
CA VAL A 67 1.06 6.63 10.48
C VAL A 67 0.12 6.85 9.31
N PHE A 68 -0.61 7.96 9.34
CA PHE A 68 -1.34 8.50 8.19
C PHE A 68 -0.46 9.56 7.54
N LEU A 69 0.30 9.16 6.53
CA LEU A 69 1.45 9.89 6.02
C LEU A 69 1.08 11.26 5.46
N LYS A 70 -0.11 11.38 4.84
CA LYS A 70 -0.63 12.64 4.30
C LYS A 70 -0.75 13.75 5.37
N GLU A 71 -0.92 13.38 6.64
CA GLU A 71 -1.06 14.34 7.75
C GLU A 71 0.27 14.82 8.33
N VAL A 72 1.38 14.13 8.04
CA VAL A 72 2.65 14.33 8.76
C VAL A 72 3.87 14.50 7.86
N TYR A 73 3.74 14.25 6.55
CA TYR A 73 4.87 14.29 5.62
C TYR A 73 4.60 15.27 4.48
N PRO A 74 5.55 16.16 4.15
CA PRO A 74 5.40 17.06 3.02
C PRO A 74 5.45 16.26 1.71
N PHE A 75 4.49 16.49 0.81
CA PHE A 75 4.50 15.98 -0.56
C PHE A 75 4.20 17.11 -1.55
N SER A 76 4.40 16.86 -2.85
CA SER A 76 4.21 17.90 -3.87
C SER A 76 2.77 18.41 -3.89
N GLU A 77 2.54 19.72 -3.79
CA GLU A 77 1.20 20.32 -3.92
C GLU A 77 0.56 20.09 -5.29
N ASN A 78 1.38 19.76 -6.31
CA ASN A 78 0.90 19.40 -7.64
C ASN A 78 0.37 17.96 -7.73
N ASP A 79 0.61 17.13 -6.71
CA ASP A 79 0.02 15.81 -6.60
C ASP A 79 -1.30 15.89 -5.81
N ALA A 80 -2.33 15.19 -6.28
CA ALA A 80 -3.59 15.11 -5.55
C ALA A 80 -3.51 14.18 -4.32
N VAL A 81 -2.54 13.26 -4.33
CA VAL A 81 -2.34 12.18 -3.36
C VAL A 81 -0.84 11.95 -3.17
N VAL A 82 -0.45 11.40 -2.02
CA VAL A 82 0.96 11.11 -1.72
C VAL A 82 1.55 10.19 -2.80
N PHE A 83 2.74 10.54 -3.28
CA PHE A 83 3.48 9.72 -4.25
C PHE A 83 4.07 8.49 -3.57
N ASP A 84 4.01 7.32 -4.24
CA ASP A 84 4.52 6.05 -3.69
C ASP A 84 6.03 6.14 -3.34
N GLY A 85 6.82 6.96 -4.03
CA GLY A 85 8.23 7.17 -3.66
C GLY A 85 8.43 7.89 -2.32
N ASP A 86 7.57 8.86 -2.00
CA ASP A 86 7.62 9.55 -0.69
C ASP A 86 7.20 8.59 0.44
N LEU A 87 6.22 7.71 0.14
CA LEU A 87 5.77 6.65 1.05
C LEU A 87 6.89 5.63 1.34
N PHE A 88 7.54 5.13 0.31
CA PHE A 88 8.61 4.15 0.47
C PHE A 88 9.85 4.76 1.11
N ASP A 89 10.19 6.02 0.81
CA ASP A 89 11.28 6.72 1.50
C ASP A 89 10.99 6.91 3.00
N TYR A 90 9.76 7.28 3.37
CA TYR A 90 9.37 7.34 4.79
C TYR A 90 9.47 5.98 5.47
N SER A 91 8.96 4.93 4.83
CA SER A 91 9.01 3.57 5.37
C SER A 91 10.46 3.07 5.53
N ARG A 92 11.31 3.30 4.54
CA ARG A 92 12.74 3.01 4.59
C ARG A 92 13.40 3.64 5.81
N ARG A 93 13.23 4.95 6.01
CA ARG A 93 13.78 5.67 7.18
C ARG A 93 13.23 5.15 8.49
N LYS A 94 11.96 4.73 8.53
CA LYS A 94 11.34 4.09 9.70
C LYS A 94 12.00 2.75 10.02
N ILE A 95 12.29 1.92 9.02
CA ILE A 95 12.99 0.64 9.20
C ILE A 95 14.43 0.90 9.66
N GLU A 96 15.16 1.79 8.98
CA GLU A 96 16.55 2.15 9.33
C GLU A 96 16.68 2.75 10.74
N SER A 97 15.69 3.53 11.20
CA SER A 97 15.68 4.12 12.54
C SER A 97 15.07 3.21 13.62
N SER A 98 14.31 2.19 13.22
CA SER A 98 13.88 1.15 14.13
C SER A 98 15.11 0.39 14.59
N ARG A 99 15.19 0.05 15.87
CA ARG A 99 16.29 -0.75 16.42
C ARG A 99 16.15 -2.20 15.95
N ALA A 100 16.30 -2.44 14.65
CA ALA A 100 16.39 -3.78 14.05
C ALA A 100 17.49 -4.62 14.73
N GLY A 101 18.44 -3.99 15.45
CA GLY A 101 19.41 -4.63 16.32
C GLY A 101 18.90 -5.20 17.66
N GLU A 102 17.62 -5.05 18.05
CA GLU A 102 17.05 -5.75 19.22
C GLU A 102 16.60 -7.20 18.90
N GLY A 103 16.77 -7.66 17.65
CA GLY A 103 16.52 -9.06 17.25
C GLY A 103 15.04 -9.47 17.17
N LYS A 104 14.10 -8.51 17.20
CA LYS A 104 12.66 -8.80 17.08
C LYS A 104 12.23 -8.77 15.61
N PRO A 105 11.45 -9.76 15.14
CA PRO A 105 10.92 -9.74 13.78
C PRO A 105 9.91 -8.59 13.61
N GLN A 106 9.76 -8.09 12.38
CA GLN A 106 8.90 -6.95 12.08
C GLN A 106 7.78 -7.31 11.11
N LEU A 107 6.60 -6.74 11.32
CA LEU A 107 5.56 -6.63 10.31
C LEU A 107 5.43 -5.17 9.92
N ASN A 108 5.74 -4.85 8.66
CA ASN A 108 5.59 -3.51 8.11
C ASN A 108 4.49 -3.53 7.03
N TYR A 109 3.31 -3.01 7.37
CA TYR A 109 2.20 -2.86 6.42
C TYR A 109 2.22 -1.48 5.78
N ILE A 110 2.18 -1.41 4.46
CA ILE A 110 2.25 -0.16 3.71
C ILE A 110 1.07 -0.10 2.75
N LEU A 111 0.30 0.98 2.80
CA LEU A 111 -0.84 1.21 1.93
C LEU A 111 -0.62 2.48 1.09
N GLY A 112 -0.42 2.29 -0.22
CA GLY A 112 -0.29 3.37 -1.18
C GLY A 112 -1.61 4.03 -1.54
N MET A 113 -1.55 5.30 -1.99
CA MET A 113 -2.70 6.08 -2.45
C MET A 113 -2.48 6.66 -3.85
N TYR A 114 -1.26 6.56 -4.40
CA TYR A 114 -0.88 7.21 -5.65
C TYR A 114 -1.72 6.78 -6.86
N GLY A 115 -2.20 5.53 -6.87
CA GLY A 115 -3.07 5.00 -7.93
C GLY A 115 -4.54 5.42 -7.84
N HIS A 116 -4.91 6.33 -6.95
CA HIS A 116 -6.29 6.77 -6.76
C HIS A 116 -6.72 7.84 -7.78
N LEU A 117 -8.01 7.88 -8.09
CA LEU A 117 -8.61 8.93 -8.93
C LEU A 117 -8.42 10.33 -8.28
N PRO A 118 -8.17 11.39 -9.06
CA PRO A 118 -8.29 11.51 -10.51
C PRO A 118 -7.01 11.12 -11.31
N TYR A 119 -6.08 10.37 -10.72
CA TYR A 119 -4.79 9.99 -11.34
C TYR A 119 -3.90 11.19 -11.68
N GLN A 120 -4.06 12.28 -10.92
CA GLN A 120 -3.24 13.47 -11.07
C GLN A 120 -1.84 13.21 -10.50
N ARG A 121 -0.83 13.70 -11.22
CA ARG A 121 0.58 13.64 -10.80
C ARG A 121 1.31 14.90 -11.25
N ASP A 122 2.29 15.33 -10.47
CA ASP A 122 3.22 16.40 -10.83
C ASP A 122 3.94 16.07 -12.15
N THR A 123 3.55 16.71 -13.25
CA THR A 123 4.12 16.48 -14.59
C THR A 123 5.51 17.04 -14.75
N LYS A 124 5.92 18.02 -13.93
CA LYS A 124 7.27 18.58 -13.98
C LYS A 124 8.27 17.60 -13.38
N LYS A 125 7.92 16.96 -12.26
CA LYS A 125 8.76 15.95 -11.60
C LYS A 125 8.65 14.56 -12.25
N ARG A 126 7.46 14.22 -12.74
CA ARG A 126 7.12 12.91 -13.32
C ARG A 126 6.46 13.09 -14.69
N PRO A 127 7.22 13.47 -15.74
CA PRO A 127 6.70 13.65 -17.10
C PRO A 127 6.22 12.33 -17.72
N ASP A 128 5.56 12.39 -18.87
CA ASP A 128 5.16 11.16 -19.57
C ASP A 128 6.39 10.34 -20.02
N ARG A 129 6.30 9.03 -19.81
CA ARG A 129 7.26 7.97 -20.20
C ARG A 129 6.58 6.86 -20.98
N VAL A 130 5.28 6.64 -20.74
CA VAL A 130 4.45 5.68 -21.47
C VAL A 130 3.50 6.43 -22.39
N TYR A 131 3.56 6.10 -23.68
CA TYR A 131 2.70 6.68 -24.71
C TYR A 131 1.58 5.71 -25.06
N VAL A 132 0.34 6.16 -24.91
CA VAL A 132 -0.86 5.34 -25.14
C VAL A 132 -1.45 5.66 -26.50
N LYS A 133 -1.59 4.63 -27.35
CA LYS A 133 -2.24 4.76 -28.66
C LYS A 133 -3.74 5.07 -28.48
N GLY A 134 -4.26 5.97 -29.30
CA GLY A 134 -5.69 6.36 -29.27
C GLY A 134 -6.03 7.50 -28.30
N GLY A 135 -5.03 8.12 -27.65
CA GLY A 135 -5.20 9.42 -26.98
C GLY A 135 -6.06 9.44 -25.72
N ASN A 136 -6.43 8.27 -25.15
CA ASN A 136 -7.25 8.26 -23.93
C ASN A 136 -6.47 8.82 -22.73
N GLU A 137 -6.90 9.98 -22.23
CA GLU A 137 -6.19 10.70 -21.18
C GLU A 137 -6.14 9.94 -19.85
N LYS A 138 -7.22 9.24 -19.45
CA LYS A 138 -7.25 8.46 -18.20
C LYS A 138 -6.26 7.30 -18.28
N VAL A 139 -6.26 6.56 -19.40
CA VAL A 139 -5.30 5.46 -19.61
C VAL A 139 -3.88 6.01 -19.66
N ARG A 140 -3.64 7.16 -20.31
CA ARG A 140 -2.33 7.83 -20.30
C ARG A 140 -1.87 8.17 -18.87
N LYS A 141 -2.73 8.78 -18.05
CA LYS A 141 -2.41 9.14 -16.65
C LYS A 141 -2.07 7.89 -15.83
N ILE A 142 -2.95 6.88 -15.86
CA ILE A 142 -2.75 5.62 -15.13
C ILE A 142 -1.46 4.92 -15.57
N SER A 143 -1.23 4.78 -16.88
CA SER A 143 -0.04 4.11 -17.41
C SER A 143 1.25 4.78 -16.93
N ASN A 144 1.27 6.12 -16.91
CA ASN A 144 2.41 6.86 -16.40
C ASN A 144 2.56 6.79 -14.88
N GLN A 145 1.46 6.78 -14.11
CA GLN A 145 1.54 6.50 -12.67
C GLN A 145 2.10 5.09 -12.41
N PHE A 146 1.67 4.08 -13.16
CA PHE A 146 2.20 2.72 -13.07
C PHE A 146 3.69 2.63 -13.38
N TYR A 147 4.17 3.37 -14.39
CA TYR A 147 5.61 3.47 -14.66
C TYR A 147 6.39 3.96 -13.43
N TYR A 148 6.00 5.10 -12.86
CA TYR A 148 6.73 5.69 -11.73
C TYR A 148 6.59 4.87 -10.46
N ARG A 149 5.40 4.34 -10.15
CA ARG A 149 5.20 3.54 -8.95
C ARG A 149 5.96 2.22 -9.01
N THR A 150 5.98 1.55 -10.17
CA THR A 150 6.70 0.27 -10.32
C THR A 150 8.19 0.48 -10.11
N ARG A 151 8.74 1.60 -10.60
CA ARG A 151 10.12 2.00 -10.35
C ARG A 151 10.41 2.17 -8.86
N GLU A 152 9.54 2.85 -8.11
CA GLU A 152 9.77 3.05 -6.66
C GLU A 152 9.53 1.77 -5.85
N VAL A 153 8.58 0.91 -6.26
CA VAL A 153 8.38 -0.42 -5.68
C VAL A 153 9.66 -1.26 -5.85
N ALA A 154 10.23 -1.29 -7.06
CA ALA A 154 11.46 -2.05 -7.32
C ALA A 154 12.61 -1.62 -6.41
N LYS A 155 12.88 -0.30 -6.33
CA LYS A 155 13.91 0.23 -5.42
C LYS A 155 13.66 -0.12 -3.95
N TYR A 156 12.40 -0.12 -3.52
CA TYR A 156 12.06 -0.45 -2.14
C TYR A 156 12.24 -1.94 -1.85
N ILE A 157 11.92 -2.82 -2.82
CA ILE A 157 12.22 -4.26 -2.73
C ILE A 157 13.73 -4.47 -2.65
N ASP A 158 14.53 -3.83 -3.50
CA ASP A 158 15.98 -3.94 -3.48
C ASP A 158 16.53 -3.56 -2.09
N PHE A 159 16.08 -2.43 -1.54
CA PHE A 159 16.42 -2.02 -0.17
C PHE A 159 16.06 -3.08 0.88
N LEU A 160 14.85 -3.66 0.81
CA LEU A 160 14.40 -4.67 1.79
C LEU A 160 15.26 -5.93 1.71
N LEU A 161 15.57 -6.40 0.51
CA LEU A 161 16.38 -7.61 0.30
C LEU A 161 17.84 -7.39 0.72
N ASP A 162 18.38 -6.19 0.51
CA ASP A 162 19.72 -5.83 0.98
C ASP A 162 19.78 -5.70 2.51
N HIS A 163 18.70 -5.22 3.14
CA HIS A 163 18.62 -4.99 4.59
C HIS A 163 18.31 -6.27 5.38
N ASP A 164 17.40 -7.09 4.88
CA ASP A 164 16.97 -8.36 5.47
C ASP A 164 16.68 -9.38 4.34
N PRO A 165 17.68 -10.19 3.93
CA PRO A 165 17.51 -11.16 2.85
C PRO A 165 16.50 -12.26 3.18
N ASP A 166 16.25 -12.53 4.47
CA ASP A 166 15.28 -13.53 4.91
C ASP A 166 13.85 -12.96 4.99
N SER A 167 13.66 -11.69 4.59
CA SER A 167 12.35 -11.04 4.63
C SER A 167 11.35 -11.68 3.67
N LEU A 168 10.10 -11.78 4.14
CA LEU A 168 8.95 -12.13 3.30
C LEU A 168 8.29 -10.85 2.77
N ILE A 169 8.37 -10.64 1.46
CA ILE A 169 7.77 -9.47 0.82
C ILE A 169 6.51 -9.90 0.07
N TYR A 170 5.36 -9.40 0.52
CA TYR A 170 4.06 -9.63 -0.11
C TYR A 170 3.53 -8.35 -0.74
N ILE A 171 3.32 -8.36 -2.05
CA ILE A 171 2.79 -7.21 -2.81
C ILE A 171 1.54 -7.64 -3.56
N THR A 172 0.46 -6.91 -3.33
CA THR A 172 -0.81 -7.09 -4.01
C THR A 172 -1.42 -5.74 -4.38
N SER A 173 -2.20 -5.73 -5.46
CA SER A 173 -3.16 -4.65 -5.71
C SER A 173 -4.48 -4.95 -5.00
N ASP A 174 -5.23 -3.91 -4.65
CA ASP A 174 -6.55 -4.02 -4.03
C ASP A 174 -7.65 -4.31 -5.06
N HIS A 175 -7.64 -3.59 -6.19
CA HIS A 175 -8.55 -3.81 -7.31
C HIS A 175 -8.05 -3.14 -8.61
N LEU A 176 -8.72 -3.43 -9.72
CA LEU A 176 -8.47 -2.72 -10.97
C LEU A 176 -9.01 -1.27 -10.92
N PRO A 177 -8.34 -0.29 -11.54
CA PRO A 177 -8.86 1.07 -11.65
C PRO A 177 -10.22 1.14 -12.36
N PRO A 178 -11.20 1.93 -11.89
CA PRO A 178 -12.51 2.05 -12.55
C PRO A 178 -12.44 2.90 -13.83
N ILE A 179 -11.94 2.32 -14.92
CA ILE A 179 -11.82 2.98 -16.24
C ILE A 179 -12.77 2.43 -17.31
N ILE A 180 -13.69 1.56 -16.92
CA ILE A 180 -14.63 0.93 -17.84
C ILE A 180 -15.55 2.01 -18.44
N THR A 181 -15.51 2.16 -19.76
CA THR A 181 -16.39 3.04 -20.55
C THR A 181 -16.95 2.26 -21.73
N ARG A 182 -17.84 2.82 -22.57
CA ARG A 182 -18.30 2.14 -23.79
C ARG A 182 -17.15 1.58 -24.64
N ASP A 183 -16.03 2.31 -24.69
CA ASP A 183 -14.88 2.00 -25.54
C ASP A 183 -13.71 1.35 -24.80
N ILE A 184 -13.79 1.19 -23.47
CA ILE A 184 -12.74 0.61 -22.64
C ILE A 184 -13.31 -0.53 -21.80
N ARG A 185 -12.74 -1.72 -21.98
CA ARG A 185 -13.07 -2.93 -21.21
C ARG A 185 -11.79 -3.56 -20.70
N TYR A 186 -11.82 -4.10 -19.48
CA TYR A 186 -10.79 -5.02 -19.06
C TYR A 186 -10.98 -6.35 -19.78
N LYS A 187 -9.89 -6.87 -20.34
CA LYS A 187 -9.83 -8.24 -20.82
C LYS A 187 -9.05 -9.04 -19.79
N TYR A 188 -9.65 -10.15 -19.35
CA TYR A 188 -8.95 -11.07 -18.46
C TYR A 188 -7.65 -11.55 -19.13
N ASN A 189 -6.57 -11.55 -18.38
CA ASN A 189 -5.26 -12.02 -18.82
C ASN A 189 -4.63 -12.78 -17.65
N ILE A 190 -3.79 -13.77 -17.94
CA ILE A 190 -3.09 -14.62 -16.97
C ILE A 190 -2.15 -13.83 -16.04
N TYR A 191 -1.79 -12.60 -16.42
CA TYR A 191 -1.02 -11.69 -15.58
C TYR A 191 -1.93 -11.00 -14.55
N GLN A 192 -2.32 -11.73 -13.50
CA GLN A 192 -2.84 -11.13 -12.27
C GLN A 192 -1.64 -10.82 -11.34
N ASN A 193 -1.55 -9.57 -10.88
CA ASN A 193 -0.37 -9.08 -10.16
C ASN A 193 -0.45 -9.42 -8.66
N ILE A 194 -0.15 -10.66 -8.31
CA ILE A 194 0.27 -11.05 -6.97
C ILE A 194 1.75 -11.42 -7.07
N SER A 195 2.59 -10.80 -6.26
CA SER A 195 4.02 -11.11 -6.19
C SER A 195 4.41 -11.41 -4.75
N VAL A 196 5.07 -12.55 -4.56
CA VAL A 196 5.76 -12.90 -3.31
C VAL A 196 7.23 -12.99 -3.65
N ALA A 197 8.05 -12.23 -2.93
CA ALA A 197 9.50 -12.26 -3.07
C ALA A 197 10.15 -12.68 -1.75
N THR A 198 11.15 -13.54 -1.85
CA THR A 198 12.02 -14.03 -0.76
C THR A 198 13.44 -14.13 -1.31
N ALA A 199 14.46 -13.69 -0.58
CA ALA A 199 15.85 -13.88 -1.02
C ALA A 199 16.34 -15.27 -0.61
N GLY A 200 16.15 -16.29 -1.48
CA GLY A 200 16.83 -17.58 -1.34
C GLY A 200 15.98 -18.85 -1.49
N LEU A 201 16.39 -19.66 -2.48
CA LEU A 201 16.20 -21.11 -2.73
C LEU A 201 14.80 -21.72 -2.59
N ILE A 202 14.10 -21.84 -3.72
CA ILE A 202 13.35 -23.06 -4.06
C ILE A 202 14.37 -24.06 -4.64
#